data_AF-A0A090ILC0-F1
#
_entry.id   AF-A0A090ILC0-F1
#
_cell.length_a   1.000
_cell.length_b   1.000
_cell.length_c   1.000
_cell.angle_alpha   90.00
_cell.angle_beta   90.00
_cell.angle_gamma   90.00
#
_symmetry.space_group_name_H-M   'P 1'
#
loop_
_entity.id
_entity.type
_entity.pdbx_description
1 polymer ?
#
loop_
_entity_poly.entity_id
_entity_poly.type
_entity_poly.pdbx_seq_one_letter_code
_entity_poly.pdbx_strand_id
1 'polypeptide(L)'
;MTSLFDNARGLLRASIADCFGSPKSVVTEQGDTLTIFGYVKKSQQSERITFRLLTCETLPEHCIIQHEGLVYFLSYAQALPSGNGASGLINEYTLVRQAKGSKNEWSEFN
;
A
#
# COMPACT_ATOMS: atom_id res chain seq x y z
N MET A 1 22.03 -2.58 -19.37
CA MET A 1 23.01 -2.34 -18.29
C MET A 1 22.26 -1.77 -17.11
N THR A 2 22.19 -2.47 -15.99
CA THR A 2 21.66 -1.93 -14.73
C THR A 2 22.68 -0.94 -14.16
N SER A 3 22.23 0.26 -13.78
CA SER A 3 23.14 1.26 -13.20
C SER A 3 23.53 0.87 -11.77
N LEU A 4 24.65 1.42 -11.28
CA LEU A 4 25.04 1.29 -9.86
C LEU A 4 23.90 1.76 -8.92
N PHE A 5 23.16 2.78 -9.36
CA PHE A 5 22.02 3.31 -8.64
C PHE A 5 20.87 2.29 -8.57
N ASP A 6 20.55 1.59 -9.66
CA ASP A 6 19.52 0.55 -9.66
C ASP A 6 19.86 -0.61 -8.71
N ASN A 7 21.14 -1.00 -8.67
CA ASN A 7 21.62 -2.02 -7.74
C ASN A 7 21.52 -1.55 -6.28
N ALA A 8 21.95 -0.33 -5.97
CA ALA A 8 21.82 0.23 -4.63
C ALA A 8 20.35 0.33 -4.18
N ARG A 9 19.45 0.72 -5.09
CA ARG A 9 18.01 0.74 -4.84
C ARG A 9 17.45 -0.65 -4.58
N GLY A 10 17.87 -1.64 -5.37
CA GLY A 10 17.49 -3.04 -5.18
C GLY A 10 17.91 -3.58 -3.82
N LEU A 11 19.14 -3.28 -3.38
CA LEU A 11 19.64 -3.68 -2.07
C LEU A 11 18.85 -3.04 -0.93
N LEU A 12 18.59 -1.73 -1.01
CA LEU A 12 17.78 -1.03 0.00
C LEU A 12 16.36 -1.59 0.10
N ARG A 13 15.74 -1.88 -1.06
CA ARG A 13 14.43 -2.55 -1.14
C ARG A 13 14.45 -3.91 -0.44
N ALA A 14 15.43 -4.75 -0.77
CA ALA A 14 15.59 -6.06 -0.17
C ALA A 14 15.79 -5.95 1.35
N SER A 15 16.65 -5.06 1.84
CA SER A 15 16.86 -4.89 3.28
C SER A 15 15.60 -4.41 4.02
N ILE A 16 14.84 -3.47 3.46
CA ILE A 16 13.59 -3.01 4.09
C ILE A 16 12.56 -4.13 4.12
N ALA A 17 12.43 -4.86 3.01
CA ALA A 17 11.58 -6.04 2.92
C ALA A 17 11.99 -7.09 3.96
N ASP A 18 13.26 -7.48 4.01
CA ASP A 18 13.73 -8.52 4.92
C ASP A 18 13.57 -8.13 6.40
N CYS A 19 13.74 -6.86 6.74
CA CYS A 19 13.63 -6.40 8.13
C CYS A 19 12.18 -6.21 8.61
N PHE A 20 11.28 -5.75 7.76
CA PHE A 20 9.92 -5.33 8.17
C PHE A 20 8.80 -6.05 7.43
N GLY A 21 9.11 -6.62 6.27
CA GLY A 21 8.19 -7.31 5.39
C GLY A 21 7.72 -8.64 5.96
N SER A 22 6.53 -9.01 5.56
CA SER A 22 5.95 -10.33 5.80
C SER A 22 5.03 -10.69 4.63
N PRO A 23 4.75 -11.98 4.41
CA PRO A 23 3.74 -12.37 3.44
C PRO A 23 2.39 -11.73 3.79
N LYS A 24 1.76 -11.10 2.80
CA LYS A 24 0.41 -10.53 2.84
C LYS A 24 -0.42 -11.14 1.73
N SER A 25 -1.64 -11.53 2.06
CA SER A 25 -2.62 -11.97 1.06
C SER A 25 -3.42 -10.76 0.59
N VAL A 26 -3.37 -10.48 -0.70
CA VAL A 26 -4.22 -9.50 -1.36
C VAL A 26 -5.14 -10.21 -2.32
N VAL A 27 -6.38 -9.74 -2.44
CA VAL A 27 -7.37 -10.31 -3.37
C VAL A 27 -7.57 -9.30 -4.49
N THR A 28 -7.42 -9.75 -5.72
CA THR A 28 -7.65 -8.93 -6.92
C THR A 28 -9.15 -8.74 -7.16
N GLU A 29 -9.51 -7.81 -8.05
CA GLU A 29 -10.91 -7.63 -8.48
C GLU A 29 -11.51 -8.90 -9.09
N GLN A 30 -10.69 -9.76 -9.70
CA GLN A 30 -11.11 -11.03 -10.31
C GLN A 30 -11.37 -12.14 -9.28
N GLY A 31 -11.09 -11.88 -8.00
CA GLY A 31 -11.23 -12.84 -6.90
C GLY A 31 -9.98 -13.69 -6.67
N ASP A 32 -8.94 -13.55 -7.48
CA ASP A 32 -7.68 -14.25 -7.29
C ASP A 32 -6.94 -13.74 -6.07
N THR A 33 -6.39 -14.66 -5.27
CA THR A 33 -5.54 -14.31 -4.13
C THR A 33 -4.08 -14.32 -4.55
N LEU A 34 -3.42 -13.18 -4.38
CA LEU A 34 -1.98 -13.02 -4.57
C LEU A 34 -1.29 -12.96 -3.21
N THR A 35 -0.19 -13.67 -3.08
CA THR A 35 0.70 -13.51 -1.92
C THR A 35 1.80 -12.55 -2.30
N ILE A 36 1.87 -11.42 -1.60
CA ILE A 36 2.90 -10.39 -1.79
C ILE A 36 3.74 -10.26 -0.53
N PHE A 37 4.94 -9.70 -0.67
CA PHE A 37 5.82 -9.40 0.44
C PHE A 37 5.81 -7.89 0.73
N GLY A 38 5.43 -7.54 1.95
CA GLY A 38 5.31 -6.14 2.35
C GLY A 38 4.94 -5.96 3.82
N TYR A 39 4.82 -4.71 4.23
CA TYR A 39 4.48 -4.38 5.62
C TYR A 39 3.47 -3.24 5.67
N VAL A 40 2.60 -3.30 6.68
CA VAL A 40 1.60 -2.26 6.90
C VAL A 40 2.14 -1.30 7.97
N LYS A 41 2.38 -0.06 7.56
CA LYS A 41 2.76 1.04 8.44
C LYS A 41 1.50 1.74 8.94
N LYS A 42 1.33 1.77 10.25
CA LYS A 42 0.34 2.61 10.94
C LYS A 42 0.94 4.00 11.18
N SER A 43 0.22 5.04 10.77
CA SER A 43 0.55 6.44 11.04
C SER A 43 -0.63 7.08 11.75
N GLN A 44 -0.36 7.83 12.82
CA GLN A 44 -1.38 8.59 13.52
C GLN A 44 -1.03 10.08 13.43
N GLN A 45 -1.96 10.88 12.94
CA GLN A 45 -1.87 12.34 12.95
C GLN A 45 -3.12 12.88 13.62
N SER A 46 -2.95 13.44 14.83
CA SER A 46 -4.05 13.83 15.70
C SER A 46 -5.02 12.66 15.94
N GLU A 47 -6.30 12.80 15.59
CA GLU A 47 -7.33 11.76 15.73
C GLU A 47 -7.43 10.82 14.52
N ARG A 48 -6.66 11.06 13.45
CA ARG A 48 -6.73 10.27 12.22
C ARG A 48 -5.66 9.18 12.22
N ILE A 49 -6.09 7.93 12.07
CA ILE A 49 -5.22 6.78 11.85
C ILE A 49 -5.24 6.43 10.36
N THR A 50 -4.06 6.33 9.76
CA THR A 50 -3.87 5.91 8.37
C THR A 50 -2.98 4.69 8.33
N PHE A 51 -3.39 3.69 7.56
CA PHE A 51 -2.59 2.50 7.29
C PHE A 51 -2.07 2.58 5.86
N ARG A 52 -0.78 2.29 5.68
CA ARG A 52 -0.12 2.21 4.37
C ARG A 52 0.57 0.88 4.22
N LEU A 53 0.28 0.16 3.14
CA LEU A 53 1.05 -1.00 2.72
C LEU A 53 2.26 -0.53 1.93
N LEU A 54 3.44 -0.96 2.34
CA LEU A 54 4.68 -0.75 1.63
C LEU A 54 5.16 -2.09 1.06
N THR A 55 5.34 -2.14 -0.25
CA THR A 55 5.79 -3.34 -0.97
C THR A 55 6.65 -2.97 -2.18
N CYS A 56 7.55 -3.86 -2.59
CA CYS A 56 8.32 -3.70 -3.82
C CYS A 56 7.55 -4.16 -5.06
N GLU A 57 6.42 -4.84 -4.86
CA GLU A 57 5.59 -5.39 -5.92
C GLU A 57 4.59 -4.35 -6.43
N THR A 58 4.28 -4.43 -7.72
CA THR A 58 3.22 -3.62 -8.31
C THR A 58 1.94 -4.43 -8.25
N LEU A 59 0.95 -3.88 -7.56
CA LEU A 59 -0.36 -4.50 -7.42
C LEU A 59 -1.30 -4.03 -8.54
N PRO A 60 -2.18 -4.91 -9.05
CA PRO A 60 -3.30 -4.50 -9.88
C PRO A 60 -4.18 -3.45 -9.17
N GLU A 61 -4.90 -2.67 -9.96
CA GLU A 61 -5.90 -1.75 -9.42
C GLU A 61 -7.00 -2.53 -8.68
N HIS A 62 -7.69 -1.84 -7.75
CA HIS A 62 -8.83 -2.37 -7.01
C HIS A 62 -8.56 -3.62 -6.15
N CYS A 63 -7.30 -3.91 -5.82
CA CYS A 63 -6.98 -4.98 -4.87
C CYS A 63 -7.51 -4.66 -3.46
N ILE A 64 -7.87 -5.71 -2.73
CA ILE A 64 -8.25 -5.64 -1.32
C ILE A 64 -7.27 -6.41 -0.43
N ILE A 65 -7.13 -5.98 0.82
CA ILE A 65 -6.34 -6.65 1.84
C ILE A 65 -7.15 -6.78 3.12
N GLN A 66 -6.99 -7.91 3.81
CA GLN A 66 -7.48 -8.08 5.17
C GLN A 66 -6.38 -7.71 6.18
N HIS A 67 -6.66 -6.76 7.06
CA HIS A 67 -5.74 -6.31 8.10
C HIS A 67 -6.51 -6.08 9.41
N GLU A 68 -6.01 -6.63 10.52
CA GLU A 68 -6.65 -6.50 11.85
C GLU A 68 -8.15 -6.86 11.86
N GLY A 69 -8.56 -7.86 11.07
CA GLY A 69 -9.95 -8.31 10.98
C GLY A 69 -10.88 -7.42 10.13
N LEU A 70 -10.34 -6.40 9.47
CA LEU A 70 -11.07 -5.49 8.58
C LEU A 70 -10.58 -5.62 7.13
N VAL A 71 -11.47 -5.35 6.18
CA VAL A 71 -11.17 -5.35 4.74
C VAL A 71 -10.94 -3.92 4.26
N TYR A 72 -9.86 -3.73 3.51
CA TYR A 72 -9.44 -2.44 2.97
C TYR A 72 -9.21 -2.55 1.46
N PHE A 73 -9.60 -1.51 0.73
CA PHE A 73 -9.14 -1.28 -0.64
C PHE A 73 -7.74 -0.69 -0.63
N LEU A 74 -6.91 -1.12 -1.56
CA LEU A 74 -5.57 -0.61 -1.78
C LEU A 74 -5.61 0.48 -2.85
N SER A 75 -5.39 1.72 -2.44
CA SER A 75 -5.26 2.86 -3.36
C SER A 75 -3.79 3.24 -3.48
N TYR A 76 -3.25 3.24 -4.70
CA TYR A 76 -1.86 3.62 -4.93
C TYR A 76 -1.66 5.07 -4.48
N ALA A 77 -0.81 5.26 -3.48
CA ALA A 77 -0.47 6.59 -3.02
C ALA A 77 0.55 7.17 -4.00
N GLN A 78 0.09 7.95 -4.98
CA GLN A 78 1.00 8.88 -5.64
C GLN A 78 1.63 9.77 -4.58
N ALA A 79 2.92 10.09 -4.76
CA ALA A 79 3.66 10.99 -3.89
C ALA A 79 2.86 12.29 -3.70
N LEU A 80 2.18 12.43 -2.56
CA LEU A 80 1.58 13.71 -2.21
C LEU A 80 2.71 14.75 -2.12
N PRO A 81 2.50 15.98 -2.60
CA PRO A 81 3.53 17.03 -2.62
C PRO A 81 3.90 17.57 -1.22
N SER A 82 3.47 16.90 -0.14
CA SER A 82 3.75 17.30 1.23
C SER A 82 5.06 16.67 1.74
N GLY A 83 6.16 17.40 1.54
CA GLY A 83 7.34 17.48 2.42
C GLY A 83 8.24 16.26 2.64
N ASN A 84 7.74 15.04 2.47
CA ASN A 84 8.49 13.79 2.52
C ASN A 84 7.99 12.94 1.35
N GLY A 85 8.55 13.22 0.17
CA GLY A 85 8.14 12.59 -1.09
C GLY A 85 8.08 11.06 -0.96
N ALA A 86 7.06 10.44 -1.55
CA ALA A 86 6.98 8.99 -1.59
C ALA A 86 8.31 8.45 -2.08
N SER A 87 8.87 7.53 -1.31
CA SER A 87 10.17 7.01 -1.60
C SER A 87 10.08 6.30 -2.94
N GLY A 88 10.79 6.79 -3.97
CA GLY A 88 10.88 6.07 -5.25
C GLY A 88 11.44 4.65 -5.07
N LEU A 89 11.91 4.28 -3.88
CA LEU A 89 12.36 2.95 -3.50
C LEU A 89 11.22 1.98 -3.21
N ILE A 90 9.99 2.36 -2.85
CA ILE A 90 8.97 1.37 -2.47
C ILE A 90 7.59 1.83 -2.91
N ASN A 91 6.76 0.90 -3.35
CA ASN A 91 5.37 1.23 -3.67
C ASN A 91 4.59 1.39 -2.36
N GLU A 92 3.85 2.48 -2.26
CA GLU A 92 2.99 2.79 -1.12
C GLU A 92 1.53 2.71 -1.55
N TYR A 93 0.74 1.89 -0.85
CA TYR A 93 -0.70 1.80 -1.04
C TYR A 93 -1.42 2.21 0.24
N THR A 94 -2.31 3.18 0.17
CA THR A 94 -3.15 3.56 1.31
C THR A 94 -4.28 2.56 1.46
N LEU A 95 -4.48 2.06 2.68
CA LEU A 95 -5.59 1.19 3.02
C LEU A 95 -6.84 2.04 3.29
N VAL A 96 -7.80 1.97 2.38
CA VAL A 96 -9.09 2.64 2.48
C VAL A 96 -10.13 1.65 2.98
N ARG A 97 -10.67 1.88 4.18
CA ARG A 97 -11.62 0.94 4.79
C ARG A 97 -12.87 0.81 3.92
N GLN A 98 -13.27 -0.42 3.62
CA GLN A 98 -14.57 -0.66 3.02
C GLN A 98 -15.64 -0.31 4.06
N ALA A 99 -16.42 0.75 3.81
CA ALA A 99 -17.55 1.09 4.66
C ALA A 99 -18.59 -0.03 4.54
N LYS A 100 -19.00 -0.60 5.67
CA LYS A 100 -20.08 -1.59 5.72
C LYS A 100 -21.40 -0.84 5.47
N GLY A 101 -21.76 -0.65 4.19
CA GLY A 101 -23.01 0.00 3.78
C GLY A 101 -22.93 1.12 2.75
N SER A 102 -21.79 1.39 2.11
CA SER A 102 -21.75 2.41 1.04
C SER A 102 -22.35 1.84 -0.25
N LYS A 103 -23.65 2.13 -0.46
CA LYS A 103 -24.15 2.39 -1.82
C LYS A 103 -23.22 3.41 -2.49
N ASN A 104 -23.04 3.28 -3.80
CA ASN A 104 -22.29 4.20 -4.66
C ASN A 104 -22.82 5.65 -4.56
N GLU A 105 -22.48 6.36 -3.50
CA GLU A 105 -22.68 7.79 -3.37
C GLU A 105 -21.30 8.41 -3.38
N TRP A 106 -20.79 8.61 -4.59
CA TRP A 106 -19.85 9.69 -4.86
C TRP A 106 -20.42 10.94 -4.22
N SER A 107 -19.83 11.35 -3.10
CA SER A 107 -20.17 12.61 -2.45
C SER A 107 -19.63 13.73 -3.35
N GLU A 108 -20.44 14.19 -4.30
CA GLU A 108 -20.28 15.53 -4.83
C GLU A 108 -20.65 16.51 -3.70
N PHE A 109 -19.71 17.41 -3.39
CA PHE A 109 -19.93 18.53 -2.50
C PHE A 109 -21.11 19.37 -3.03
N ASN A 110 -22.10 19.64 -2.16
CA ASN A 110 -22.98 20.80 -2.27
C ASN A 110 -22.50 21.88 -1.31
#